data_AF-A0A7C6YZD6-F1
#
_entry.id   AF-A0A7C6YZD6-F1
#
_cell.length_a   1.000
_cell.length_b   1.000
_cell.length_c   1.000
_cell.angle_alpha   90.00
_cell.angle_beta   90.00
_cell.angle_gamma   90.00
#
_symmetry.space_group_name_H-M   'P 1'
#
loop_
_entity.id
_entity.type
_entity.pdbx_description
1 polymer ?
#
loop_
_entity_poly.entity_id
_entity_poly.type
_entity_poly.pdbx_seq_one_letter_code
_entity_poly.pdbx_strand_id
1 'polypeptide(L)' 'MLKEIKRDSLEELFRDIPEELKLKEKLNIPEAMSEMELIKHMEELATKNANTDEYTCFLGAGAYDHY' A
#
# COMPACT_ATOMS: atom_id res chain seq x y z
N MET A 1 -0.14 25.36 3.89
CA MET A 1 1.23 24.81 3.83
C MET A 1 2.09 25.53 2.79
N LEU A 2 1.88 25.37 1.47
CA LEU A 2 2.71 26.02 0.43
C LEU A 2 2.82 27.55 0.59
N LYS A 3 1.69 28.22 0.89
CA LYS A 3 1.67 29.67 1.19
C LYS A 3 2.55 30.07 2.39
N GLU A 4 2.60 29.24 3.43
CA GLU A 4 3.40 29.51 4.64
C GLU A 4 4.91 29.45 4.35
N ILE A 5 5.30 28.56 3.43
CA ILE A 5 6.69 28.41 2.97
C ILE A 5 6.99 29.25 1.71
N LYS A 6 6.06 30.14 1.32
CA LYS A 6 6.19 31.07 0.19
C LYS A 6 6.52 30.37 -1.14
N ARG A 7 5.75 29.32 -1.46
CA ARG A 7 5.84 28.56 -2.71
C ARG A 7 4.50 28.60 -3.45
N ASP A 8 4.57 28.72 -4.77
CA ASP A 8 3.37 28.84 -5.62
C ASP A 8 2.95 27.50 -6.23
N SER A 9 3.85 26.53 -6.29
CA SER A 9 3.56 25.18 -6.79
C SER A 9 4.28 24.06 -6.02
N LEU A 10 3.86 22.82 -6.27
CA LEU A 10 4.48 21.63 -5.69
C LEU A 10 5.87 21.39 -6.29
N GLU A 11 6.03 21.69 -7.58
CA GLU A 11 7.27 21.51 -8.34
C GLU A 11 8.42 22.35 -7.75
N GLU A 12 8.12 23.51 -7.17
CA GLU A 12 9.13 24.33 -6.50
C GLU A 12 9.77 23.64 -5.29
N LEU A 13 9.08 22.68 -4.65
CA LEU A 13 9.66 21.88 -3.57
C LEU A 13 10.73 20.91 -4.07
N PHE A 14 10.68 20.57 -5.36
CA PHE A 14 11.56 19.59 -6.00
C PHE A 14 12.56 20.27 -6.96
N ARG A 15 12.78 21.58 -6.83
CA ARG A 15 13.69 22.36 -7.69
C ARG A 15 15.16 21.93 -7.59
N ASP A 16 15.55 21.34 -6.47
CA ASP A 16 16.92 20.91 -6.22
C ASP A 16 17.23 19.54 -6.83
N ILE A 17 16.21 18.85 -7.38
CA ILE A 17 16.37 17.60 -8.11
C ILE A 17 16.58 17.95 -9.59
N PRO A 18 17.72 17.58 -10.21
CA PRO A 18 17.94 17.76 -11.64
C PRO A 18 16.86 17.09 -12.49
N GLU A 19 16.41 17.74 -13.57
CA GLU A 19 15.32 17.27 -14.44
C GLU A 19 15.61 15.91 -15.10
N GLU A 20 16.88 15.63 -15.39
CA GLU A 20 17.33 14.35 -15.94
C GLU A 20 17.21 13.19 -14.96
N LEU A 21 17.14 13.46 -13.65
CA LEU A 21 16.96 12.46 -12.59
C LEU A 21 15.50 12.28 -12.20
N LYS A 22 14.60 13.17 -12.62
CA LYS A 22 13.17 13.06 -12.35
C LYS A 22 12.54 11.96 -13.19
N LEU A 23 11.65 11.19 -12.58
CA LEU A 23 10.84 10.21 -13.29
C LEU A 23 9.90 10.95 -14.25
N LYS A 24 10.04 10.70 -15.56
CA LYS A 24 9.25 11.35 -16.62
C LYS A 24 7.98 10.59 -16.99
N GLU A 25 7.88 9.35 -16.53
CA GLU A 25 6.78 8.44 -16.82
C GLU A 25 6.03 8.13 -15.53
N LYS A 26 4.83 7.58 -15.66
CA LYS A 26 4.11 7.07 -14.49
C LYS A 26 4.84 5.87 -13.91
N LEU A 27 4.70 5.67 -12.61
CA LEU A 27 5.15 4.44 -11.96
C LEU A 27 4.43 3.24 -12.61
N ASN A 28 5.19 2.19 -12.87
CA ASN A 28 4.64 0.93 -13.39
C ASN A 28 4.00 0.11 -12.25
N ILE A 29 2.89 0.60 -11.73
CA ILE A 29 2.09 -0.03 -10.68
C ILE A 29 0.63 -0.08 -11.12
N PRO A 30 -0.19 -0.99 -10.54
CA PRO A 30 -1.62 -1.04 -10.82
C PRO A 30 -2.31 0.30 -10.53
N GLU A 31 -3.43 0.53 -11.21
CA GLU A 31 -4.29 1.69 -10.94
C GLU A 31 -4.79 1.68 -9.49
N ALA A 32 -5.09 2.87 -8.98
CA ALA A 32 -5.61 3.02 -7.63
C ALA A 32 -6.98 2.32 -7.50
N MET A 33 -7.13 1.53 -6.44
CA MET A 33 -8.41 0.96 -6.03
C MET A 33 -9.08 1.89 -5.02
N SER A 34 -10.41 1.98 -5.06
CA SER A 34 -11.17 2.55 -3.95
C SER A 34 -11.00 1.71 -2.68
N GLU A 35 -11.32 2.28 -1.52
CA GLU A 35 -11.25 1.56 -0.25
C GLU A 35 -12.06 0.25 -0.27
N MET A 36 -13.29 0.28 -0.83
CA MET A 36 -14.13 -0.91 -0.93
C MET A 36 -13.55 -1.97 -1.86
N GLU A 37 -12.99 -1.56 -3.00
CA GLU A 37 -12.34 -2.48 -3.94
C GLU A 37 -11.08 -3.10 -3.33
N LEU A 38 -10.29 -2.31 -2.61
CA LEU A 38 -9.08 -2.77 -1.94
C LEU A 38 -9.40 -3.80 -0.87
N ILE A 39 -10.41 -3.55 -0.02
CA ILE A 39 -10.84 -4.51 1.01
C ILE A 39 -11.23 -5.83 0.36
N LYS A 40 -12.10 -5.79 -0.65
CA LYS A 40 -12.55 -6.98 -1.37
C LYS A 40 -11.38 -7.73 -2.02
N HIS A 41 -10.45 -7.00 -2.65
CA HIS A 41 -9.27 -7.59 -3.28
C HIS A 41 -8.38 -8.32 -2.26
N MET A 42 -8.16 -7.70 -1.10
CA MET A 42 -7.35 -8.29 -0.03
C MET A 42 -8.02 -9.52 0.58
N GLU A 43 -9.35 -9.51 0.77
CA GLU A 43 -10.12 -10.68 1.22
C GLU A 43 -10.04 -11.84 0.22
N GLU A 44 -10.19 -11.55 -1.08
CA GLU A 44 -10.06 -12.54 -2.16
C GLU A 44 -8.66 -13.16 -2.23
N LEU A 45 -7.62 -12.42 -1.84
CA LEU A 45 -6.27 -12.96 -1.73
C LEU A 45 -6.11 -13.80 -0.46
N ALA A 46 -6.63 -13.33 0.67
CA ALA A 46 -6.49 -14.01 1.97
C ALA A 46 -7.20 -15.38 1.99
N THR A 47 -8.36 -15.48 1.35
CA THR A 47 -9.15 -16.73 1.24
C THR A 47 -8.45 -17.85 0.46
N LYS A 48 -7.35 -17.55 -0.25
CA LYS A 48 -6.51 -18.58 -0.90
C LYS A 48 -5.62 -19.32 0.10
N ASN A 49 -5.46 -18.79 1.33
CA ASN A 49 -4.69 -19.42 2.38
C ASN A 49 -5.60 -20.28 3.27
N ALA A 50 -5.10 -21.44 3.70
CA ALA A 50 -5.70 -22.16 4.82
C ALA A 50 -5.38 -21.38 6.11
N ASN A 51 -6.41 -20.86 6.76
CA ASN A 51 -6.31 -20.05 7.96
C ASN A 51 -6.99 -20.74 9.16
N THR A 52 -6.77 -20.23 10.37
CA THR A 52 -7.30 -20.81 11.60
C THR A 52 -8.79 -20.54 11.83
N ASP A 53 -9.36 -19.54 11.14
CA ASP A 53 -10.81 -19.27 11.20
C ASP A 53 -11.61 -20.36 10.47
N GLU A 54 -11.05 -20.94 9.42
CA GLU A 54 -11.68 -22.02 8.64
C GLU A 54 -11.21 -23.42 9.05
N TYR A 55 -9.96 -23.57 9.49
CA TYR A 55 -9.34 -24.85 9.78
C TYR A 55 -8.74 -24.88 11.18
N THR A 56 -9.03 -25.93 11.94
CA THR A 56 -8.37 -26.12 13.24
C THR A 56 -6.89 -26.47 13.07
N CYS A 57 -6.00 -25.69 13.71
CA CYS A 57 -4.56 -25.92 13.68
C CYS A 57 -4.10 -26.78 14.88
N PHE A 58 -3.58 -27.97 14.61
CA PHE A 58 -3.04 -28.89 15.63
C PHE A 58 -1.50 -28.92 15.68
N LEU A 59 -0.82 -28.07 14.90
CA LEU A 59 0.63 -28.11 14.76
C LEU A 59 1.38 -27.71 16.06
N GLY A 60 0.83 -26.75 16.81
CA GLY A 60 1.39 -26.28 18.07
C GLY A 60 2.80 -25.68 17.91
N ALA A 61 3.76 -26.22 18.66
CA ALA A 61 5.17 -25.77 18.65
C ALA A 61 5.38 -24.30 19.07
N GLY A 62 4.55 -23.79 19.99
CA GLY A 62 4.68 -22.44 20.56
C GLY A 62 3.81 -21.38 19.89
N ALA A 63 3.07 -21.73 18.84
CA ALA A 63 2.01 -20.91 18.27
C ALA A 63 0.67 -21.67 18.37
N TYR A 64 -0.33 -21.02 18.96
CA TYR A 64 -1.64 -21.60 19.20
C TYR A 64 -2.70 -20.58 18.85
N ASP A 65 -3.80 -21.06 18.28
CA ASP A 65 -4.98 -20.24 18.05
C ASP A 65 -5.59 -19.82 19.40
N HIS A 66 -6.00 -18.55 19.53
CA HIS A 66 -6.47 -17.95 20.78
C HIS A 66 -7.61 -16.96 20.53
N TYR A 67 -8.55 -16.89 21.48
CA TYR A 67 -9.80 -16.11 21.39
C TYR A 67 -9.72 -14.74 22.06
#